data_AF-G1V537-F1
#
_entry.id   AF-G1V537-F1
#
_cell.length_a   1.000
_cell.length_b   1.000
_cell.length_c   1.000
_cell.angle_alpha   90.00
_cell.angle_beta   90.00
_cell.angle_gamma   90.00
#
_symmetry.space_group_name_H-M   'P 1'
#
loop_
_entity.id
_entity.type
_entity.pdbx_description
1 polymer ?
#
loop_
_entity_poly.entity_id
_entity_poly.type
_entity_poly.pdbx_seq_one_letter_code
_entity_poly.pdbx_strand_id
1 'polypeptide(L)'
;MADIILNKPEAGTQAVFEAARDSRIDLNFPTDQATLERSGNDLIFRFDDGSTVVLRDFYTAYTKDSMPDFVIEGTPIAGEQFFTALNEPDLMPAAGPAANAASADGGRFREYADDALINGVNRLDGLDLSSNRAFFPERDPWGGLRGDDTPNYAPTLSVSGSLGVIESGVFPGGNELYEGIPSMSGRATGTDANGDTLSFGFIGANGAQVTSIVTPYGVMAMAPDGTYTYTIDNANPDTNGLALGETRTETFIVYVSDGRGGLATQEITVTITGTNDRPELSIANAAQGIHEDTASVGGTFAVQDPDSDSGQNQTFHIEGGSNTPAADGTSPSDGSHSATGSTDATFTTDYGTLTLDPATGQWTYALNNASDKVQQLNAGETKVETFEVTVTDEHGAT
;
A
#
# COMPACT_ATOMS: atom_id res chain seq x y z
N MET A 1 -12.27 -2.45 -4.42
CA MET A 1 -12.54 -3.07 -3.11
C MET A 1 -11.21 -2.99 -2.39
N ALA A 2 -11.17 -2.39 -1.20
CA ALA A 2 -9.94 -2.39 -0.41
C ALA A 2 -9.81 -3.79 0.21
N ASP A 3 -8.66 -4.43 0.09
CA ASP A 3 -8.45 -5.74 0.68
C ASP A 3 -7.87 -5.54 2.08
N ILE A 4 -8.56 -6.07 3.09
CA ILE A 4 -8.08 -6.13 4.46
C ILE A 4 -7.29 -7.43 4.59
N ILE A 5 -5.97 -7.34 4.49
CA ILE A 5 -5.08 -8.49 4.64
C ILE A 5 -4.79 -8.72 6.12
N LEU A 6 -5.29 -9.82 6.64
CA LEU A 6 -5.09 -10.28 8.00
C LEU A 6 -3.83 -11.15 8.05
N ASN A 7 -2.73 -10.57 8.50
CA ASN A 7 -1.49 -11.30 8.74
C ASN A 7 -1.46 -11.87 10.16
N LYS A 8 -0.94 -13.10 10.30
CA LYS A 8 -0.68 -13.69 11.62
C LYS A 8 0.49 -12.95 12.30
N PRO A 9 0.31 -12.43 13.52
CA PRO A 9 1.38 -11.73 14.23
C PRO A 9 2.31 -12.71 14.96
N GLU A 10 3.41 -12.19 15.53
CA GLU A 10 4.35 -12.99 16.31
C GLU A 10 3.68 -13.69 17.51
N ALA A 11 4.22 -14.82 17.94
CA ALA A 11 3.66 -15.62 19.03
C ALA A 11 3.42 -14.78 20.30
N GLY A 12 2.20 -14.86 20.84
CA GLY A 12 1.78 -14.12 22.03
C GLY A 12 1.49 -12.63 21.82
N THR A 13 1.52 -12.12 20.58
CA THR A 13 1.20 -10.72 20.26
C THR A 13 -0.18 -10.56 19.62
N GLN A 14 -0.66 -9.32 19.53
CA GLN A 14 -1.97 -9.00 18.95
C GLN A 14 -1.83 -8.06 17.76
N ALA A 15 -2.43 -8.42 16.63
CA ALA A 15 -2.64 -7.53 15.49
C ALA A 15 -4.09 -7.05 15.47
N VAL A 16 -4.30 -5.77 15.17
CA VAL A 16 -5.63 -5.14 15.16
C VAL A 16 -5.84 -4.49 13.79
N PHE A 17 -6.97 -4.83 13.17
CA PHE A 17 -7.40 -4.32 11.88
C PHE A 17 -8.79 -3.72 12.03
N GLU A 18 -9.09 -2.63 11.33
CA GLU A 18 -10.40 -1.99 11.37
C GLU A 18 -11.26 -2.50 10.20
N ALA A 19 -12.47 -2.96 10.47
CA ALA A 19 -13.39 -3.39 9.41
C ALA A 19 -13.86 -2.18 8.58
N ALA A 20 -13.71 -2.26 7.26
CA ALA A 20 -14.14 -1.22 6.33
C ALA A 20 -15.20 -1.77 5.36
N ARG A 21 -16.34 -1.09 5.19
CA ARG A 21 -17.39 -1.50 4.24
C ARG A 21 -16.84 -1.61 2.81
N ASP A 22 -17.45 -2.49 2.01
CA ASP A 22 -17.07 -2.75 0.60
C ASP A 22 -15.61 -3.23 0.43
N SER A 23 -15.08 -3.90 1.45
CA SER A 23 -13.74 -4.51 1.46
C SER A 23 -13.82 -6.02 1.24
N ARG A 24 -12.73 -6.62 0.76
CA ARG A 24 -12.51 -8.07 0.79
C ARG A 24 -11.60 -8.38 1.97
N ILE A 25 -11.80 -9.48 2.68
CA ILE A 25 -10.95 -9.85 3.82
C ILE A 25 -10.06 -11.01 3.40
N ASP A 26 -8.76 -10.78 3.32
CA ASP A 26 -7.79 -11.82 2.96
C ASP A 26 -7.13 -12.38 4.22
N LEU A 27 -7.27 -13.68 4.45
CA LEU A 27 -6.62 -14.39 5.53
C LEU A 27 -5.29 -14.94 4.99
N ASN A 28 -4.21 -14.24 5.31
CA ASN A 28 -2.85 -14.68 5.02
C ASN A 28 -2.34 -15.68 6.08
N PHE A 29 -3.21 -16.61 6.47
CA PHE A 29 -2.90 -17.73 7.36
C PHE A 29 -3.93 -18.86 7.16
N PRO A 30 -3.53 -20.12 7.37
CA PRO A 30 -4.44 -21.26 7.28
C PRO A 30 -5.52 -21.16 8.36
N THR A 31 -6.78 -21.38 8.00
CA THR A 31 -7.89 -21.27 8.95
C THR A 31 -7.98 -22.41 9.95
N ASP A 32 -7.25 -23.51 9.74
CA ASP A 32 -7.13 -24.62 10.70
C ASP A 32 -6.19 -24.28 11.88
N GLN A 33 -5.40 -23.21 11.77
CA GLN A 33 -4.50 -22.74 12.82
C GLN A 33 -5.13 -21.70 13.75
N ALA A 34 -6.37 -21.28 13.48
CA ALA A 34 -7.05 -20.24 14.24
C ALA A 34 -8.45 -20.67 14.68
N THR A 35 -8.79 -20.37 15.93
CA THR A 35 -10.16 -20.44 16.43
C THR A 35 -10.82 -19.06 16.32
N LEU A 36 -12.06 -19.01 15.83
CA LEU A 36 -12.82 -17.76 15.73
C LEU A 36 -13.57 -17.50 17.05
N GLU A 37 -13.52 -16.26 17.50
CA GLU A 37 -14.28 -15.78 18.65
C GLU A 37 -14.91 -14.42 18.32
N ARG A 38 -16.11 -14.17 18.84
CA ARG A 38 -16.69 -12.84 18.87
C ARG A 38 -16.47 -12.20 20.23
N SER A 39 -15.95 -10.97 20.25
CA SER A 39 -15.89 -10.15 21.46
C SER A 39 -16.57 -8.80 21.23
N GLY A 40 -17.79 -8.65 21.76
CA GLY A 40 -18.59 -7.43 21.53
C GLY A 40 -18.91 -7.21 20.05
N ASN A 41 -18.29 -6.18 19.47
CA ASN A 41 -18.43 -5.79 18.06
C ASN A 41 -17.31 -6.31 17.16
N ASP A 42 -16.31 -6.98 17.74
CA ASP A 42 -15.10 -7.39 17.05
C ASP A 42 -15.13 -8.89 16.72
N LEU A 43 -14.54 -9.25 15.59
CA LEU A 43 -14.25 -10.63 15.21
C LEU A 43 -12.77 -10.92 15.52
N ILE A 44 -12.50 -11.99 16.26
CA ILE A 44 -11.16 -12.33 16.74
C ILE A 44 -10.75 -13.71 16.21
N PHE A 45 -9.53 -13.82 15.72
CA PHE A 45 -8.85 -15.07 15.41
C PHE A 45 -7.80 -15.33 16.50
N ARG A 46 -7.89 -16.47 17.18
CA ARG A 46 -6.92 -16.89 18.19
C ARG A 46 -6.13 -18.09 17.70
N PHE A 47 -4.81 -18.00 17.80
CA PHE A 47 -3.90 -19.08 17.42
C PHE A 47 -3.40 -19.83 18.66
N ASP A 48 -2.98 -21.08 18.47
CA ASP A 48 -2.49 -21.95 19.55
C ASP A 48 -1.21 -21.44 20.24
N ASP A 49 -0.43 -20.60 19.55
CA ASP A 49 0.76 -19.94 20.08
C ASP A 49 0.42 -18.70 20.96
N GLY A 50 -0.87 -18.44 21.20
CA GLY A 50 -1.36 -17.34 22.02
C GLY A 50 -1.43 -16.00 21.29
N SER A 51 -1.05 -15.94 20.00
CA SER A 51 -1.24 -14.74 19.18
C SER A 51 -2.72 -14.53 18.83
N THR A 52 -3.10 -13.27 18.54
CA THR A 52 -4.49 -12.93 18.16
C THR A 52 -4.54 -11.92 17.04
N VAL A 53 -5.48 -12.10 16.11
CA VAL A 53 -5.86 -11.08 15.12
C VAL A 53 -7.26 -10.58 15.49
N VAL A 54 -7.41 -9.28 15.66
CA VAL A 54 -8.69 -8.64 15.98
C VAL A 54 -9.12 -7.79 14.80
N LEU A 55 -10.27 -8.13 14.23
CA LEU A 55 -10.97 -7.30 13.27
C LEU A 55 -12.04 -6.49 14.00
N ARG A 56 -11.70 -5.24 14.29
CA ARG A 56 -12.54 -4.30 15.03
C ARG A 56 -13.76 -3.89 14.26
N ASP A 57 -14.86 -3.70 15.00
CA ASP A 57 -16.12 -3.20 14.47
C ASP A 57 -16.69 -4.05 13.31
N PHE A 58 -16.27 -5.32 13.20
CA PHE A 58 -16.75 -6.22 12.17
C PHE A 58 -18.28 -6.36 12.17
N TYR A 59 -18.87 -6.53 13.36
CA TYR A 59 -20.32 -6.73 13.51
C TYR A 59 -21.15 -5.45 13.42
N THR A 60 -20.50 -4.28 13.34
CA THR A 60 -21.16 -2.98 13.08
C THR A 60 -20.96 -2.54 11.63
N ALA A 61 -19.82 -2.92 11.02
CA ALA A 61 -19.51 -2.68 9.63
C ALA A 61 -20.40 -3.53 8.70
N TYR A 62 -20.60 -4.81 9.03
CA TYR A 62 -21.24 -5.80 8.14
C TYR A 62 -22.48 -6.45 8.73
N THR A 63 -23.45 -6.73 7.86
CA THR A 63 -24.63 -7.56 8.15
C THR A 63 -24.60 -8.81 7.29
N LYS A 64 -25.51 -9.77 7.55
CA LYS A 64 -25.63 -10.97 6.70
C LYS A 64 -25.73 -10.63 5.20
N ASP A 65 -26.44 -9.57 4.87
CA ASP A 65 -26.73 -9.16 3.48
C ASP A 65 -25.65 -8.25 2.87
N SER A 66 -24.67 -7.80 3.67
CA SER A 66 -23.59 -6.88 3.26
C SER A 66 -22.22 -7.43 3.60
N MET A 67 -22.10 -8.74 3.78
CA MET A 67 -20.87 -9.38 4.19
C MET A 67 -19.81 -9.32 3.08
N PRO A 68 -18.54 -9.12 3.46
CA PRO A 68 -17.46 -9.11 2.51
C PRO A 68 -17.17 -10.53 2.02
N ASP A 69 -16.56 -10.61 0.84
CA ASP A 69 -15.90 -11.85 0.42
C ASP A 69 -14.64 -12.06 1.27
N PHE A 70 -14.39 -13.31 1.61
CA PHE A 70 -13.16 -13.72 2.29
C PHE A 70 -12.25 -14.40 1.28
N VAL A 71 -10.94 -14.22 1.41
CA VAL A 71 -9.94 -15.00 0.68
C VAL A 71 -9.21 -15.83 1.72
N ILE A 72 -9.13 -17.14 1.50
CA ILE A 72 -8.34 -18.05 2.33
C ILE A 72 -7.35 -18.71 1.39
N GLU A 73 -6.05 -18.52 1.66
CA GLU A 73 -4.97 -19.11 0.84
C GLU A 73 -5.15 -18.81 -0.66
N GLY A 74 -5.52 -17.58 -1.01
CA GLY A 74 -5.77 -17.16 -2.39
C GLY A 74 -7.07 -17.65 -3.01
N THR A 75 -7.89 -18.43 -2.28
CA THR A 75 -9.21 -18.90 -2.75
C THR A 75 -10.33 -18.00 -2.21
N PRO A 76 -11.12 -17.32 -3.07
CA PRO A 76 -12.24 -16.51 -2.63
C PRO A 76 -13.41 -17.39 -2.18
N ILE A 77 -13.97 -17.07 -1.02
CA ILE A 77 -15.13 -17.69 -0.41
C ILE A 77 -16.12 -16.57 -0.08
N ALA A 78 -17.36 -16.71 -0.55
CA ALA A 78 -18.41 -15.77 -0.21
C ALA A 78 -18.59 -15.72 1.31
N GLY A 79 -18.79 -14.53 1.88
CA GLY A 79 -18.95 -14.39 3.33
C GLY A 79 -19.98 -15.36 3.92
N GLU A 80 -21.13 -15.55 3.26
CA GLU A 80 -22.18 -16.46 3.72
C GLU A 80 -21.70 -17.91 3.90
N GLN A 81 -20.65 -18.31 3.19
CA GLN A 81 -20.04 -19.64 3.25
C GLN A 81 -18.88 -19.70 4.24
N PHE A 82 -18.23 -18.58 4.55
CA PHE A 82 -17.04 -18.50 5.42
C PHE A 82 -17.28 -19.10 6.81
N PHE A 83 -18.28 -18.61 7.54
CA PHE A 83 -18.59 -19.10 8.90
C PHE A 83 -19.07 -20.56 8.93
N THR A 84 -19.72 -21.00 7.85
CA THR A 84 -20.16 -22.40 7.71
C THR A 84 -18.98 -23.32 7.41
N ALA A 85 -18.02 -22.87 6.60
CA ALA A 85 -16.80 -23.62 6.27
C ALA A 85 -15.90 -23.82 7.49
N LEU A 86 -15.90 -22.89 8.43
CA LEU A 86 -15.16 -22.97 9.70
C LEU A 86 -15.95 -23.66 10.82
N ASN A 87 -17.14 -24.20 10.52
CA ASN A 87 -18.01 -24.88 11.48
C ASN A 87 -18.43 -23.99 12.68
N GLU A 88 -18.51 -22.67 12.46
CA GLU A 88 -18.88 -21.64 13.44
C GLU A 88 -20.05 -20.77 12.95
N PRO A 89 -21.23 -21.36 12.62
CA PRO A 89 -22.37 -20.60 12.08
C PRO A 89 -22.98 -19.61 13.08
N ASP A 90 -22.75 -19.81 14.38
CA ASP A 90 -23.25 -18.94 15.45
C ASP A 90 -22.56 -17.57 15.49
N LEU A 91 -21.41 -17.44 14.82
CA LEU A 91 -20.65 -16.20 14.68
C LEU A 91 -21.07 -15.37 13.45
N MET A 92 -22.08 -15.81 12.70
CA MET A 92 -22.61 -15.03 11.58
C MET A 92 -23.29 -13.73 12.07
N PRO A 93 -23.03 -12.57 11.42
CA PRO A 93 -23.80 -11.35 11.64
C PRO A 93 -25.31 -11.57 11.43
N ALA A 94 -26.13 -10.86 12.21
CA ALA A 94 -27.58 -10.96 12.10
C ALA A 94 -28.11 -10.45 10.75
N ALA A 95 -29.24 -11.00 10.30
CA ALA A 95 -29.98 -10.51 9.15
C ALA A 95 -30.81 -9.28 9.54
N GLY A 96 -30.72 -8.20 8.76
CA GLY A 96 -31.43 -6.93 9.02
C GLY A 96 -30.63 -5.70 8.57
N PRO A 97 -31.28 -4.52 8.43
CA PRO A 97 -30.60 -3.29 8.09
C PRO A 97 -29.54 -3.00 9.16
N ALA A 98 -28.32 -2.69 8.74
CA ALA A 98 -27.26 -2.23 9.64
C ALA A 98 -27.83 -1.12 10.52
N ALA A 99 -27.85 -1.33 11.84
CA ALA A 99 -28.43 -0.37 12.76
C ALA A 99 -27.66 0.95 12.61
N ASN A 100 -28.27 1.92 11.92
CA ASN A 100 -27.76 3.28 11.89
C ASN A 100 -27.65 3.80 13.32
N ALA A 101 -26.54 4.47 13.59
CA ALA A 101 -26.48 5.50 14.60
C ALA A 101 -27.61 6.51 14.35
N ALA A 102 -28.70 6.41 15.12
CA ALA A 102 -29.50 7.50 15.66
C ALA A 102 -30.75 6.94 16.37
N SER A 103 -30.63 6.62 17.66
CA SER A 103 -31.72 6.80 18.61
C SER A 103 -31.19 6.81 20.05
N ALA A 104 -30.60 7.92 20.47
CA ALA A 104 -30.72 8.34 21.86
C ALA A 104 -32.15 8.88 22.09
N ASP A 105 -33.14 8.01 21.88
CA ASP A 105 -34.46 8.18 22.46
C ASP A 105 -35.05 6.79 22.66
N GLY A 106 -34.61 6.16 23.75
CA GLY A 106 -35.24 4.96 24.26
C GLY A 106 -36.64 5.32 24.72
N GLY A 107 -37.63 4.95 23.91
CA GLY A 107 -39.05 5.14 24.21
C GLY A 107 -39.37 4.72 25.64
N ARG A 108 -39.73 5.70 26.47
CA ARG A 108 -40.59 5.49 27.62
C ARG A 108 -41.97 6.03 27.28
N PHE A 109 -42.86 5.10 26.96
CA PHE A 109 -44.29 5.34 27.00
C PHE A 109 -44.67 5.92 28.37
N ARG A 110 -45.29 7.10 28.38
CA ARG A 110 -46.36 7.48 29.30
C ARG A 110 -47.04 8.76 28.82
N GLU A 111 -48.15 8.54 28.12
CA GLU A 111 -49.45 9.19 28.29
C GLU A 111 -49.49 10.26 29.41
N TYR A 112 -49.76 11.52 29.06
CA TYR A 112 -50.92 12.28 29.54
C TYR A 112 -51.01 13.63 28.82
N ALA A 113 -52.16 13.81 28.18
CA ALA A 113 -52.96 15.03 28.08
C ALA A 113 -52.41 16.28 27.35
N ASP A 114 -53.25 16.70 26.41
CA ASP A 114 -53.34 18.02 25.79
C ASP A 114 -53.34 19.19 26.80
N ASP A 115 -53.24 20.39 26.19
CA ASP A 115 -53.54 21.72 26.73
C ASP A 115 -52.52 22.36 27.67
N ALA A 116 -51.68 23.23 27.10
CA ALA A 116 -51.90 24.67 27.25
C ALA A 116 -50.84 25.50 26.49
N LEU A 117 -51.36 26.33 25.59
CA LEU A 117 -50.86 27.68 25.29
C LEU A 117 -50.44 28.39 26.61
N ILE A 118 -49.17 28.82 26.78
CA ILE A 118 -48.82 30.00 27.61
C ILE A 118 -47.33 30.39 27.54
N ASN A 119 -47.09 31.60 27.01
CA ASN A 119 -46.02 32.57 27.30
C ASN A 119 -44.57 32.09 27.08
N GLY A 120 -43.87 32.47 26.01
CA GLY A 120 -43.42 33.85 25.79
C GLY A 120 -42.21 34.18 26.68
N VAL A 121 -41.02 34.38 26.08
CA VAL A 121 -40.03 35.45 26.31
C VAL A 121 -38.70 35.07 25.64
N ASN A 122 -38.22 35.97 24.78
CA ASN A 122 -36.90 36.08 24.15
C ASN A 122 -35.70 35.64 25.01
N ARG A 123 -34.65 35.10 24.35
CA ARG A 123 -33.30 35.67 24.41
C ARG A 123 -32.57 35.51 23.06
N LEU A 124 -32.31 36.66 22.43
CA LEU A 124 -31.20 36.87 21.51
C LEU A 124 -29.88 36.59 22.24
N ASP A 125 -28.91 35.98 21.56
CA ASP A 125 -27.55 36.53 21.37
C ASP A 125 -26.74 35.62 20.44
N GLY A 126 -26.19 36.20 19.36
CA GLY A 126 -25.23 35.52 18.48
C GLY A 126 -25.56 35.55 16.99
N LEU A 127 -25.85 36.73 16.43
CA LEU A 127 -25.68 36.98 15.00
C LEU A 127 -24.20 36.76 14.61
N ASP A 128 -23.89 35.66 13.93
CA ASP A 128 -22.73 35.62 13.03
C ASP A 128 -23.19 36.12 11.66
N LEU A 129 -22.85 37.37 11.37
CA LEU A 129 -22.95 38.00 10.06
C LEU A 129 -21.57 37.95 9.40
N SER A 130 -21.18 36.80 8.86
CA SER A 130 -20.09 36.71 7.89
C SER A 130 -20.60 36.09 6.58
N SER A 131 -21.10 37.00 5.73
CA SER A 131 -21.00 36.93 4.27
C SER A 131 -21.57 35.70 3.56
N ASN A 132 -22.87 35.45 3.70
CA ASN A 132 -23.66 35.10 2.52
C ASN A 132 -24.23 36.40 1.96
N ARG A 133 -23.59 36.98 0.92
CA ARG A 133 -24.19 38.08 0.17
C ARG A 133 -25.37 37.50 -0.61
N ALA A 134 -26.49 37.33 0.08
CA ALA A 134 -27.79 37.21 -0.55
C ALA A 134 -28.00 38.48 -1.38
N PHE A 135 -27.96 38.30 -2.70
CA PHE A 135 -28.37 39.27 -3.69
C PHE A 135 -29.76 39.78 -3.30
N PHE A 136 -29.90 41.05 -2.91
CA PHE A 136 -31.23 41.65 -2.77
C PHE A 136 -31.86 41.67 -4.17
N PRO A 137 -33.04 41.08 -4.40
CA PRO A 137 -33.71 41.27 -5.68
C PRO A 137 -34.15 42.74 -5.76
N GLU A 138 -33.70 43.44 -6.80
CA GLU A 138 -34.28 44.72 -7.21
C GLU A 138 -35.76 44.46 -7.52
N ARG A 139 -36.64 44.82 -6.57
CA ARG A 139 -38.08 44.83 -6.80
C ARG A 139 -38.37 45.84 -7.91
N ASP A 140 -39.11 45.41 -8.92
CA ASP A 140 -39.71 46.36 -9.84
C ASP A 140 -40.70 47.27 -9.07
N PRO A 141 -40.96 48.50 -9.56
CA PRO A 141 -41.90 49.41 -8.90
C PRO A 141 -43.35 48.93 -8.84
N TRP A 142 -43.67 47.74 -9.39
CA TRP A 142 -45.04 47.24 -9.57
C TRP A 142 -45.29 45.84 -8.98
N GLY A 143 -44.35 45.29 -8.19
CA GLY A 143 -44.56 44.11 -7.36
C GLY A 143 -44.83 42.82 -8.12
N GLY A 144 -44.41 42.72 -9.38
CA GLY A 144 -44.47 41.48 -10.14
C GLY A 144 -43.20 40.66 -9.92
N LEU A 145 -43.33 39.43 -9.41
CA LEU A 145 -42.25 38.44 -9.47
C LEU A 145 -41.92 38.24 -10.94
N ARG A 146 -40.72 38.66 -11.39
CA ARG A 146 -40.22 38.29 -12.71
C ARG A 146 -39.88 36.80 -12.65
N GLY A 147 -40.07 36.09 -13.77
CA GLY A 147 -39.95 34.64 -13.80
C GLY A 147 -38.64 34.13 -13.20
N ASP A 148 -38.73 33.01 -12.46
CA ASP A 148 -37.62 32.34 -11.78
C ASP A 148 -36.93 33.15 -10.66
N ASP A 149 -37.71 33.54 -9.65
CA ASP A 149 -37.15 34.03 -8.37
C ASP A 149 -36.91 32.88 -7.37
N THR A 150 -36.68 31.64 -7.84
CA THR A 150 -36.30 30.57 -6.92
C THR A 150 -34.85 30.75 -6.50
N PRO A 151 -34.52 30.85 -5.20
CA PRO A 151 -33.13 30.95 -4.77
C PRO A 151 -32.35 29.73 -5.28
N ASN A 152 -31.23 29.96 -5.96
CA ASN A 152 -30.29 28.90 -6.32
C ASN A 152 -29.52 28.49 -5.07
N TYR A 153 -29.77 27.28 -4.57
CA TYR A 153 -29.03 26.70 -3.46
C TYR A 153 -27.78 26.03 -3.99
N ALA A 154 -26.67 26.15 -3.28
CA ALA A 154 -25.46 25.44 -3.66
C ALA A 154 -25.67 23.92 -3.50
N PRO A 155 -25.05 23.10 -4.35
CA PRO A 155 -25.11 21.65 -4.22
C PRO A 155 -24.41 21.19 -2.94
N THR A 156 -24.77 20.01 -2.45
CA THR A 156 -24.00 19.30 -1.41
C THR A 156 -23.10 18.25 -2.05
N LEU A 157 -21.99 17.93 -1.41
CA LEU A 157 -21.01 16.95 -1.87
C LEU A 157 -20.71 15.93 -0.77
N SER A 158 -20.66 14.66 -1.15
CA SER A 158 -20.16 13.56 -0.33
C SER A 158 -19.22 12.71 -1.18
N VAL A 159 -18.09 12.31 -0.62
CA VAL A 159 -17.13 11.41 -1.26
C VAL A 159 -16.96 10.13 -0.44
N SER A 160 -16.76 9.01 -1.14
CA SER A 160 -16.07 7.85 -0.55
C SER A 160 -14.73 8.33 0.02
N GLY A 161 -14.28 7.78 1.16
CA GLY A 161 -13.14 8.29 1.92
C GLY A 161 -11.76 8.12 1.24
N SER A 162 -10.74 7.84 2.05
CA SER A 162 -9.35 7.66 1.58
C SER A 162 -9.23 6.50 0.58
N LEU A 163 -8.37 6.68 -0.43
CA LEU A 163 -7.93 5.59 -1.32
C LEU A 163 -6.58 5.05 -0.83
N GLY A 164 -6.35 3.75 -1.02
CA GLY A 164 -5.07 3.09 -0.78
C GLY A 164 -4.62 2.35 -2.03
N VAL A 165 -3.43 2.67 -2.53
CA VAL A 165 -2.78 1.93 -3.62
C VAL A 165 -1.43 1.44 -3.13
N ILE A 166 -0.96 0.37 -3.75
CA ILE A 166 0.30 -0.27 -3.42
C ILE A 166 1.03 -0.45 -4.74
N GLU A 167 2.28 -0.05 -4.80
CA GLU A 167 3.09 -0.29 -5.99
C GLU A 167 3.34 -1.79 -6.21
N SER A 168 3.84 -2.16 -7.37
CA SER A 168 4.33 -3.51 -7.65
C SER A 168 5.82 -3.60 -7.37
N GLY A 169 6.26 -4.78 -6.94
CA GLY A 169 7.65 -5.12 -6.65
C GLY A 169 7.79 -6.63 -6.44
N VAL A 170 8.42 -7.05 -5.35
CA VAL A 170 8.59 -8.44 -4.94
C VAL A 170 8.21 -8.68 -3.49
N PHE A 171 7.89 -9.94 -3.18
CA PHE A 171 7.67 -10.34 -1.80
C PHE A 171 8.98 -10.36 -1.01
N PRO A 172 8.96 -9.93 0.28
CA PRO A 172 10.09 -10.08 1.17
C PRO A 172 10.50 -11.56 1.31
N GLY A 173 11.81 -11.80 1.40
CA GLY A 173 12.40 -13.13 1.52
C GLY A 173 12.54 -13.87 0.19
N GLY A 174 12.32 -13.19 -0.93
CA GLY A 174 12.61 -13.78 -2.22
C GLY A 174 12.20 -12.96 -3.42
N ASN A 175 11.99 -13.70 -4.49
CA ASN A 175 12.00 -13.21 -5.87
C ASN A 175 10.65 -13.41 -6.55
N GLU A 176 9.59 -13.61 -5.77
CA GLU A 176 8.24 -13.74 -6.29
C GLU A 176 7.64 -12.36 -6.54
N LEU A 177 7.05 -12.18 -7.72
CA LEU A 177 6.44 -10.91 -8.12
C LEU A 177 5.27 -10.57 -7.19
N TYR A 178 5.28 -9.35 -6.68
CA TYR A 178 4.16 -8.76 -5.97
C TYR A 178 3.52 -7.69 -6.86
N GLU A 179 2.32 -7.97 -7.37
CA GLU A 179 1.62 -7.10 -8.33
C GLU A 179 1.07 -5.81 -7.71
N GLY A 180 1.01 -5.71 -6.38
CA GLY A 180 0.48 -4.55 -5.66
C GLY A 180 -1.02 -4.31 -5.88
N ILE A 181 -1.42 -3.04 -5.72
CA ILE A 181 -2.76 -2.52 -5.99
C ILE A 181 -2.61 -1.33 -6.95
N PRO A 182 -2.64 -1.57 -8.28
CA PRO A 182 -2.26 -0.55 -9.26
C PRO A 182 -3.30 0.58 -9.41
N SER A 183 -4.53 0.37 -8.94
CA SER A 183 -5.54 1.41 -8.95
C SER A 183 -6.60 1.20 -7.88
N MET A 184 -7.18 2.31 -7.40
CA MET A 184 -8.33 2.29 -6.53
C MET A 184 -9.33 3.36 -6.94
N SER A 185 -10.62 3.07 -6.78
CA SER A 185 -11.70 3.97 -7.16
C SER A 185 -12.57 4.33 -5.97
N GLY A 186 -13.13 5.53 -6.01
CA GLY A 186 -14.17 6.01 -5.10
C GLY A 186 -15.26 6.74 -5.88
N ARG A 187 -16.22 7.31 -5.14
CA ARG A 187 -17.37 7.98 -5.75
C ARG A 187 -17.66 9.31 -5.08
N ALA A 188 -17.81 10.35 -5.90
CA ALA A 188 -18.41 11.61 -5.53
C ALA A 188 -19.92 11.54 -5.81
N THR A 189 -20.70 11.93 -4.81
CA THR A 189 -22.16 12.05 -4.93
C THR A 189 -22.55 13.45 -4.48
N GLY A 190 -23.56 14.01 -5.14
CA GLY A 190 -24.08 15.31 -4.77
C GLY A 190 -25.59 15.35 -4.88
N THR A 191 -26.19 16.23 -4.11
CA THR A 191 -27.62 16.56 -4.23
C THR A 191 -27.77 18.06 -4.32
N ASP A 192 -28.72 18.49 -5.13
CA ASP A 192 -29.11 19.88 -5.24
C ASP A 192 -30.61 20.04 -4.94
N ALA A 193 -30.96 21.08 -4.19
CA ALA A 193 -32.33 21.31 -3.74
C ALA A 193 -33.23 21.86 -4.86
N ASN A 194 -32.64 22.49 -5.88
CA ASN A 194 -33.34 23.01 -7.05
C ASN A 194 -33.51 21.93 -8.14
N GLY A 195 -32.85 20.77 -8.00
CA GLY A 195 -32.88 19.68 -8.96
C GLY A 195 -32.00 19.94 -10.18
N ASP A 196 -31.00 20.81 -10.05
CA ASP A 196 -30.10 21.16 -11.14
C ASP A 196 -29.18 20.02 -11.53
N THR A 197 -28.73 20.06 -12.80
CA THR A 197 -27.80 19.04 -13.31
C THR A 197 -26.43 19.26 -12.71
N LEU A 198 -25.92 18.24 -12.02
CA LEU A 198 -24.64 18.29 -11.36
C LEU A 198 -23.51 17.88 -12.30
N SER A 199 -22.37 18.56 -12.14
CA SER A 199 -21.11 18.20 -12.77
C SER A 199 -20.02 18.06 -11.71
N PHE A 200 -19.14 17.08 -11.89
CA PHE A 200 -18.05 16.79 -10.96
C PHE A 200 -16.70 17.03 -11.64
N GLY A 201 -15.69 17.38 -10.85
CA GLY A 201 -14.31 17.45 -11.30
C GLY A 201 -13.36 17.64 -10.13
N PHE A 202 -12.11 17.96 -10.43
CA PHE A 202 -11.09 18.33 -9.47
C PHE A 202 -10.68 19.78 -9.63
N ILE A 203 -10.15 20.37 -8.57
CA ILE A 203 -9.44 21.65 -8.59
C ILE A 203 -7.95 21.34 -8.73
N GLY A 204 -7.37 21.69 -9.88
CA GLY A 204 -5.94 21.56 -10.14
C GLY A 204 -5.10 22.58 -9.37
N ALA A 205 -3.78 22.41 -9.37
CA ALA A 205 -2.85 23.24 -8.61
C ALA A 205 -2.90 24.75 -8.93
N ASN A 206 -3.36 25.13 -10.13
CA ASN A 206 -3.56 26.53 -10.54
C ASN A 206 -4.99 27.05 -10.28
N GLY A 207 -5.83 26.27 -9.59
CA GLY A 207 -7.24 26.57 -9.34
C GLY A 207 -8.18 26.25 -10.51
N ALA A 208 -7.68 25.67 -11.60
CA ALA A 208 -8.51 25.29 -12.74
C ALA A 208 -9.36 24.05 -12.44
N GLN A 209 -10.59 24.03 -12.96
CA GLN A 209 -11.44 22.85 -12.95
C GLN A 209 -10.96 21.86 -14.02
N VAL A 210 -10.61 20.64 -13.60
CA VAL A 210 -10.07 19.58 -14.46
C VAL A 210 -10.75 18.25 -14.15
N THR A 211 -10.70 17.29 -15.08
CA THR A 211 -11.20 15.93 -14.86
C THR A 211 -10.09 14.91 -14.62
N SER A 212 -8.83 15.35 -14.73
CA SER A 212 -7.67 14.52 -14.45
C SER A 212 -6.52 15.36 -13.90
N ILE A 213 -5.81 14.80 -12.92
CA ILE A 213 -4.59 15.36 -12.31
C ILE A 213 -3.51 14.29 -12.41
N VAL A 214 -2.37 14.65 -12.99
CA VAL A 214 -1.17 13.81 -13.05
C VAL A 214 -0.21 14.27 -11.95
N THR A 215 0.30 13.33 -11.19
CA THR A 215 1.32 13.53 -10.15
C THR A 215 2.56 12.69 -10.46
N PRO A 216 3.68 12.85 -9.73
CA PRO A 216 4.82 11.96 -9.89
C PRO A 216 4.49 10.50 -9.58
N TYR A 217 3.51 10.25 -8.71
CA TYR A 217 3.16 8.90 -8.26
C TYR A 217 2.07 8.23 -9.09
N GLY A 218 1.27 9.00 -9.85
CA GLY A 218 0.16 8.43 -10.59
C GLY A 218 -0.78 9.46 -11.22
N VAL A 219 -1.97 8.99 -11.57
CA VAL A 219 -3.01 9.76 -12.23
C VAL A 219 -4.33 9.60 -11.50
N MET A 220 -4.90 10.72 -11.05
CA MET A 220 -6.27 10.80 -10.56
C MET A 220 -7.18 11.24 -11.71
N ALA A 221 -8.23 10.48 -11.99
CA ALA A 221 -9.18 10.76 -13.07
C ALA A 221 -10.63 10.64 -12.59
N MET A 222 -11.52 11.45 -13.18
CA MET A 222 -12.94 11.46 -12.85
C MET A 222 -13.81 11.20 -14.07
N ALA A 223 -14.73 10.26 -13.92
CA ALA A 223 -15.79 9.97 -14.86
C ALA A 223 -17.00 10.91 -14.65
N PRO A 224 -17.82 11.15 -15.68
CA PRO A 224 -18.98 12.06 -15.58
C PRO A 224 -20.04 11.66 -14.55
N ASP A 225 -20.07 10.39 -14.13
CA ASP A 225 -21.01 9.86 -13.14
C ASP A 225 -20.56 10.09 -11.67
N GLY A 226 -19.44 10.80 -11.49
CA GLY A 226 -18.83 11.08 -10.20
C GLY A 226 -17.87 9.98 -9.70
N THR A 227 -17.71 8.89 -10.45
CA THR A 227 -16.69 7.87 -10.14
C THR A 227 -15.32 8.47 -10.39
N TYR A 228 -14.40 8.34 -9.43
CA TYR A 228 -13.01 8.75 -9.60
C TYR A 228 -12.08 7.58 -9.33
N THR A 229 -10.96 7.54 -10.04
CA THR A 229 -9.98 6.46 -9.99
C THR A 229 -8.59 7.07 -9.87
N TYR A 230 -7.83 6.61 -8.88
CA TYR A 230 -6.40 6.84 -8.81
C TYR A 230 -5.68 5.62 -9.39
N THR A 231 -4.77 5.83 -10.32
CA THR A 231 -3.92 4.78 -10.91
C THR A 231 -2.47 5.14 -10.64
N ILE A 232 -1.73 4.25 -9.99
CA ILE A 232 -0.32 4.46 -9.69
C ILE A 232 0.53 4.30 -10.97
N ASP A 233 1.64 5.04 -11.06
CA ASP A 233 2.63 4.93 -12.14
C ASP A 233 3.89 4.22 -11.63
N ASN A 234 3.92 2.89 -11.72
CA ASN A 234 5.07 2.07 -11.30
C ASN A 234 6.31 2.25 -12.19
N ALA A 235 6.17 2.89 -13.35
CA ALA A 235 7.32 3.18 -14.20
C ALA A 235 8.05 4.47 -13.76
N ASN A 236 7.44 5.25 -12.88
CA ASN A 236 8.05 6.45 -12.35
C ASN A 236 9.06 6.09 -11.25
N PRO A 237 10.32 6.57 -11.31
CA PRO A 237 11.32 6.35 -10.27
C PRO A 237 10.92 6.84 -8.88
N ASP A 238 10.06 7.85 -8.77
CA ASP A 238 9.57 8.32 -7.48
C ASP A 238 8.61 7.33 -6.82
N THR A 239 7.83 6.60 -7.65
CA THR A 239 6.97 5.50 -7.20
C THR A 239 7.83 4.31 -6.88
N ASN A 240 8.51 3.74 -7.89
CA ASN A 240 9.32 2.51 -7.82
C ASN A 240 10.56 2.63 -6.93
N GLY A 241 10.71 3.71 -6.18
CA GLY A 241 11.74 3.85 -5.16
C GLY A 241 11.17 3.95 -3.76
N LEU A 242 9.87 3.68 -3.57
CA LEU A 242 9.28 3.62 -2.24
C LEU A 242 9.62 2.29 -1.60
N ALA A 243 10.51 2.32 -0.61
CA ALA A 243 10.92 1.13 0.11
C ALA A 243 9.75 0.38 0.77
N LEU A 244 9.97 -0.88 1.14
CA LEU A 244 8.95 -1.74 1.75
C LEU A 244 8.26 -1.06 2.95
N GLY A 245 6.97 -0.78 2.79
CA GLY A 245 6.16 -0.15 3.83
C GLY A 245 6.36 1.37 3.99
N GLU A 246 7.23 2.00 3.19
CA GLU A 246 7.25 3.45 3.03
C GLU A 246 5.88 3.91 2.51
N THR A 247 5.38 5.03 3.02
CA THR A 247 4.08 5.57 2.57
C THR A 247 4.21 7.02 2.11
N ARG A 248 3.48 7.35 1.05
CA ARG A 248 3.29 8.72 0.57
C ARG A 248 1.81 9.04 0.53
N THR A 249 1.49 10.30 0.80
CA THR A 249 0.11 10.77 0.82
C THR A 249 -0.08 11.91 -0.18
N GLU A 250 -1.08 11.77 -1.05
CA GLU A 250 -1.52 12.81 -1.97
C GLU A 250 -2.93 13.28 -1.60
N THR A 251 -3.19 14.58 -1.74
CA THR A 251 -4.51 15.17 -1.47
C THR A 251 -5.05 15.83 -2.72
N PHE A 252 -6.27 15.47 -3.09
CA PHE A 252 -7.00 16.00 -4.24
C PHE A 252 -8.26 16.72 -3.78
N ILE A 253 -8.53 17.89 -4.34
CA ILE A 253 -9.76 18.64 -4.06
C ILE A 253 -10.77 18.29 -5.16
N VAL A 254 -11.82 17.55 -4.80
CA VAL A 254 -12.99 17.33 -5.68
C VAL A 254 -13.97 18.48 -5.54
N TYR A 255 -14.71 18.76 -6.62
CA TYR A 255 -15.84 19.67 -6.59
C TYR A 255 -17.09 19.06 -7.23
N VAL A 256 -18.24 19.61 -6.85
CA VAL A 256 -19.52 19.47 -7.56
C VAL A 256 -20.08 20.86 -7.84
N SER A 257 -20.57 21.07 -9.07
CA SER A 257 -21.21 22.32 -9.48
C SER A 257 -22.60 22.08 -10.06
N ASP A 258 -23.53 22.99 -9.75
CA ASP A 258 -24.91 23.03 -10.26
C ASP A 258 -25.04 23.71 -11.64
N GLY A 259 -23.95 24.25 -12.19
CA GLY A 259 -23.96 25.00 -13.46
C GLY A 259 -24.64 26.38 -13.38
N ARG A 260 -25.14 26.79 -12.21
CA ARG A 260 -25.79 28.08 -11.92
C ARG A 260 -24.99 28.97 -10.97
N GLY A 261 -23.79 28.51 -10.59
CA GLY A 261 -22.84 29.26 -9.77
C GLY A 261 -22.68 28.72 -8.36
N GLY A 262 -23.43 27.68 -7.97
CA GLY A 262 -23.17 26.90 -6.77
C GLY A 262 -22.03 25.93 -6.99
N LEU A 263 -21.14 25.86 -5.99
CA LEU A 263 -19.98 24.99 -5.96
C LEU A 263 -19.80 24.46 -4.53
N ALA A 264 -19.62 23.15 -4.39
CA ALA A 264 -19.17 22.53 -3.15
C ALA A 264 -17.89 21.72 -3.42
N THR A 265 -16.98 21.69 -2.44
CA THR A 265 -15.67 21.04 -2.57
C THR A 265 -15.40 20.14 -1.37
N GLN A 266 -14.63 19.08 -1.58
CA GLN A 266 -14.20 18.15 -0.54
C GLN A 266 -12.82 17.59 -0.87
N GLU A 267 -12.05 17.20 0.15
CA GLU A 267 -10.75 16.56 -0.04
C GLU A 267 -10.88 15.05 -0.15
N ILE A 268 -10.05 14.46 -1.01
CA ILE A 268 -9.79 13.02 -1.14
C ILE A 268 -8.31 12.81 -0.85
N THR A 269 -8.03 11.86 0.05
CA THR A 269 -6.67 11.46 0.39
C THR A 269 -6.35 10.15 -0.31
N VAL A 270 -5.17 10.06 -0.94
CA VAL A 270 -4.63 8.84 -1.51
C VAL A 270 -3.37 8.48 -0.74
N THR A 271 -3.32 7.28 -0.19
CA THR A 271 -2.12 6.71 0.41
C THR A 271 -1.51 5.73 -0.58
N ILE A 272 -0.23 5.93 -0.90
CA ILE A 272 0.59 5.06 -1.72
C ILE A 272 1.55 4.33 -0.78
N THR A 273 1.60 3.02 -0.87
CA THR A 273 2.52 2.18 -0.08
C THR A 273 3.55 1.53 -0.99
N GLY A 274 4.82 1.65 -0.59
CA GLY A 274 5.98 1.02 -1.21
C GLY A 274 6.07 -0.48 -0.96
N THR A 275 6.78 -1.17 -1.84
CA THR A 275 7.09 -2.59 -1.78
C THR A 275 8.59 -2.79 -1.78
N ASN A 276 9.05 -4.04 -1.79
CA ASN A 276 10.46 -4.29 -2.02
C ASN A 276 10.69 -4.45 -3.52
N ASP A 277 11.78 -3.94 -4.05
CA ASP A 277 12.24 -4.21 -5.40
C ASP A 277 13.49 -5.10 -5.38
N ARG A 278 13.90 -5.61 -6.55
CA ARG A 278 15.10 -6.45 -6.62
C ARG A 278 16.34 -5.60 -6.86
N PRO A 279 17.45 -5.91 -6.19
CA PRO A 279 18.73 -5.34 -6.56
C PRO A 279 19.20 -5.89 -7.92
N GLU A 280 19.77 -5.02 -8.75
CA GLU A 280 20.41 -5.36 -10.01
C GLU A 280 21.95 -5.27 -9.86
N LEU A 281 22.63 -6.42 -9.98
CA LEU A 281 24.09 -6.50 -9.99
C LEU A 281 24.63 -6.42 -11.42
N SER A 282 25.55 -5.49 -11.65
CA SER A 282 26.30 -5.35 -12.91
C SER A 282 27.79 -5.52 -12.65
N ILE A 283 28.46 -6.37 -13.45
CA ILE A 283 29.90 -6.65 -13.32
C ILE A 283 30.61 -6.27 -14.62
N ALA A 284 31.58 -5.36 -14.52
CA ALA A 284 32.47 -5.01 -15.61
C ALA A 284 33.74 -5.88 -15.57
N ASN A 285 34.30 -6.13 -16.75
CA ASN A 285 35.51 -6.94 -16.93
C ASN A 285 35.39 -8.41 -16.45
N ALA A 286 34.16 -8.94 -16.32
CA ALA A 286 33.86 -10.25 -15.71
C ALA A 286 34.63 -11.47 -16.28
N ALA A 287 35.15 -11.38 -17.51
CA ALA A 287 36.03 -12.39 -18.08
C ALA A 287 37.44 -11.82 -18.27
N GLN A 288 38.41 -12.33 -17.50
CA GLN A 288 39.83 -12.02 -17.65
C GLN A 288 40.63 -13.31 -17.81
N GLY A 289 41.66 -13.26 -18.66
CA GLY A 289 42.71 -14.26 -18.67
C GLY A 289 43.83 -13.83 -17.73
N ILE A 290 44.28 -14.72 -16.86
CA ILE A 290 45.46 -14.52 -16.02
C ILE A 290 46.48 -15.61 -16.36
N HIS A 291 47.75 -15.22 -16.45
CA HIS A 291 48.84 -16.14 -16.70
C HIS A 291 49.54 -16.50 -15.39
N GLU A 292 50.20 -17.65 -15.37
CA GLU A 292 51.15 -17.98 -14.31
C GLU A 292 52.12 -16.81 -14.05
N ASP A 293 52.54 -16.69 -12.81
CA ASP A 293 53.42 -15.61 -12.30
C ASP A 293 52.79 -14.20 -12.34
N THR A 294 51.55 -14.07 -12.80
CA THR A 294 50.75 -12.84 -12.60
C THR A 294 50.13 -12.88 -11.21
N ALA A 295 50.20 -11.78 -10.47
CA ALA A 295 49.71 -11.74 -9.09
C ALA A 295 48.18 -11.70 -9.04
N SER A 296 47.54 -10.80 -9.79
CA SER A 296 46.10 -10.64 -9.79
C SER A 296 45.58 -9.93 -11.04
N VAL A 297 44.28 -10.11 -11.28
CA VAL A 297 43.46 -9.32 -12.21
C VAL A 297 42.27 -8.76 -11.45
N GLY A 298 41.55 -7.79 -12.03
CA GLY A 298 40.39 -7.21 -11.37
C GLY A 298 39.52 -6.38 -12.31
N GLY A 299 38.44 -5.85 -11.74
CA GLY A 299 37.47 -5.01 -12.42
C GLY A 299 36.53 -4.37 -11.41
N THR A 300 35.42 -3.84 -11.92
CA THR A 300 34.43 -3.14 -11.10
C THR A 300 33.08 -3.84 -11.14
N PHE A 301 32.27 -3.66 -10.10
CA PHE A 301 30.86 -4.01 -10.09
C PHE A 301 30.05 -2.86 -9.50
N ALA A 302 28.76 -2.83 -9.81
CA ALA A 302 27.81 -1.89 -9.23
C ALA A 302 26.50 -2.62 -8.94
N VAL A 303 25.90 -2.29 -7.80
CA VAL A 303 24.55 -2.73 -7.42
C VAL A 303 23.64 -1.53 -7.51
N GLN A 304 22.54 -1.69 -8.23
CA GLN A 304 21.49 -0.69 -8.32
C GLN A 304 20.22 -1.32 -7.78
N ASP A 305 19.66 -0.71 -6.75
CA ASP A 305 18.41 -1.16 -6.16
C ASP A 305 17.43 0.02 -6.32
N PRO A 306 16.25 -0.19 -6.94
CA PRO A 306 15.28 0.88 -7.14
C PRO A 306 14.84 1.54 -5.83
N ASP A 307 14.81 0.79 -4.72
CA ASP A 307 14.29 1.27 -3.44
C ASP A 307 15.13 2.42 -2.86
N SER A 308 14.47 3.33 -2.14
CA SER A 308 15.13 4.49 -1.53
C SER A 308 16.05 4.11 -0.37
N ASP A 309 15.89 2.91 0.20
CA ASP A 309 16.78 2.31 1.19
C ASP A 309 17.97 1.55 0.56
N SER A 310 18.10 1.59 -0.77
CA SER A 310 19.23 1.02 -1.50
C SER A 310 20.59 1.32 -0.87
N GLY A 311 21.39 0.27 -0.72
CA GLY A 311 22.75 0.35 -0.17
C GLY A 311 22.84 0.48 1.35
N GLN A 312 21.71 0.49 2.07
CA GLN A 312 21.73 0.52 3.54
C GLN A 312 22.13 -0.82 4.15
N ASN A 313 21.67 -1.95 3.60
CA ASN A 313 22.17 -3.29 3.90
C ASN A 313 22.07 -4.18 2.66
N GLN A 314 23.20 -4.72 2.22
CA GLN A 314 23.27 -5.72 1.16
C GLN A 314 24.20 -6.84 1.57
N THR A 315 23.86 -8.07 1.20
CA THR A 315 24.69 -9.24 1.40
C THR A 315 25.20 -9.74 0.05
N PHE A 316 26.50 -10.00 -0.05
CA PHE A 316 27.14 -10.49 -1.26
C PHE A 316 27.56 -11.94 -1.05
N HIS A 317 27.06 -12.81 -1.93
CA HIS A 317 27.38 -14.22 -1.91
C HIS A 317 28.12 -14.61 -3.19
N ILE A 318 29.11 -15.50 -3.06
CA ILE A 318 29.85 -16.06 -4.19
C ILE A 318 29.72 -17.58 -4.13
N GLU A 319 29.27 -18.18 -5.23
CA GLU A 319 29.26 -19.63 -5.46
C GLU A 319 30.05 -19.99 -6.73
N GLY A 320 30.22 -21.29 -6.98
CA GLY A 320 30.88 -21.79 -8.19
C GLY A 320 32.30 -22.31 -7.94
N GLY A 321 33.17 -22.21 -8.95
CA GLY A 321 34.53 -22.73 -8.86
C GLY A 321 34.60 -24.27 -8.81
N SER A 322 33.81 -24.98 -9.61
CA SER A 322 33.85 -26.46 -9.71
C SER A 322 33.87 -27.21 -8.37
N ASN A 323 33.01 -26.86 -7.42
CA ASN A 323 32.61 -27.68 -6.24
C ASN A 323 33.72 -28.32 -5.37
N THR A 324 34.88 -27.71 -5.26
CA THR A 324 35.74 -27.94 -4.09
C THR A 324 36.23 -26.60 -3.58
N PRO A 325 35.72 -26.10 -2.43
CA PRO A 325 36.50 -25.16 -1.62
C PRO A 325 37.93 -25.69 -1.53
N ALA A 326 38.92 -24.80 -1.54
CA ALA A 326 40.31 -25.21 -1.40
C ALA A 326 40.45 -26.21 -0.22
N ALA A 327 41.24 -27.27 -0.40
CA ALA A 327 41.43 -28.31 0.62
C ALA A 327 42.04 -27.78 1.93
N ASP A 328 42.40 -26.49 2.01
CA ASP A 328 42.91 -25.81 3.20
C ASP A 328 41.82 -25.46 4.24
N GLY A 329 40.55 -25.65 3.91
CA GLY A 329 39.42 -25.42 4.82
C GLY A 329 38.86 -24.00 4.83
N THR A 330 39.27 -23.13 3.89
CA THR A 330 38.63 -21.83 3.66
C THR A 330 37.28 -22.02 2.98
N SER A 331 36.21 -21.92 3.76
CA SER A 331 34.84 -21.84 3.23
C SER A 331 34.65 -20.50 2.50
N PRO A 332 33.76 -20.43 1.49
CA PRO A 332 33.28 -19.15 0.97
C PRO A 332 32.86 -18.25 2.12
N SER A 333 33.22 -16.97 2.06
CA SER A 333 32.78 -15.97 3.03
C SER A 333 31.86 -14.97 2.35
N ASP A 334 30.69 -14.77 2.93
CA ASP A 334 29.77 -13.73 2.48
C ASP A 334 30.32 -12.34 2.82
N GLY A 335 30.11 -11.41 1.90
CA GLY A 335 30.39 -10.00 2.09
C GLY A 335 29.14 -9.26 2.52
N SER A 336 29.33 -8.05 3.06
CA SER A 336 28.22 -7.16 3.38
C SER A 336 28.57 -5.71 3.04
N HIS A 337 27.55 -4.94 2.66
CA HIS A 337 27.64 -3.50 2.54
C HIS A 337 26.55 -2.87 3.41
N SER A 338 26.93 -1.94 4.29
CA SER A 338 26.00 -1.22 5.14
C SER A 338 26.52 0.18 5.45
N ALA A 339 25.62 1.08 5.85
CA ALA A 339 25.97 2.38 6.41
C ALA A 339 26.92 2.29 7.62
N THR A 340 26.95 1.15 8.31
CA THR A 340 27.79 0.93 9.50
C THR A 340 29.15 0.30 9.21
N GLY A 341 29.40 -0.14 7.97
CA GLY A 341 30.65 -0.78 7.56
C GLY A 341 30.44 -1.75 6.40
N SER A 342 31.53 -2.27 5.85
CA SER A 342 31.48 -3.28 4.80
C SER A 342 32.50 -4.38 5.08
N THR A 343 32.18 -5.58 4.63
CA THR A 343 33.08 -6.73 4.65
C THR A 343 33.14 -7.35 3.27
N ASP A 344 34.34 -7.78 2.87
CA ASP A 344 34.57 -8.38 1.57
C ASP A 344 33.90 -9.76 1.47
N ALA A 345 33.34 -10.07 0.30
CA ALA A 345 32.98 -11.44 -0.05
C ALA A 345 34.20 -12.15 -0.65
N THR A 346 34.49 -13.37 -0.24
CA THR A 346 35.65 -14.11 -0.75
C THR A 346 35.33 -15.55 -1.10
N PHE A 347 35.93 -16.04 -2.19
CA PHE A 347 35.84 -17.42 -2.61
C PHE A 347 37.21 -17.93 -3.05
N THR A 348 37.72 -18.95 -2.37
CA THR A 348 39.05 -19.52 -2.64
C THR A 348 38.93 -20.89 -3.27
N THR A 349 39.60 -21.06 -4.41
CA THR A 349 39.76 -22.33 -5.13
C THR A 349 41.20 -22.83 -5.00
N ASP A 350 41.47 -23.99 -5.58
CA ASP A 350 42.86 -24.50 -5.68
C ASP A 350 43.77 -23.60 -6.55
N TYR A 351 43.21 -22.74 -7.40
CA TYR A 351 43.97 -21.89 -8.33
C TYR A 351 44.14 -20.46 -7.80
N GLY A 352 43.20 -19.93 -7.03
CA GLY A 352 43.24 -18.55 -6.57
C GLY A 352 42.06 -18.15 -5.70
N THR A 353 42.01 -16.86 -5.35
CA THR A 353 40.95 -16.28 -4.53
C THR A 353 40.28 -15.15 -5.28
N LEU A 354 38.95 -15.24 -5.44
CA LEU A 354 38.09 -14.13 -5.84
C LEU A 354 37.69 -13.33 -4.59
N THR A 355 37.82 -12.02 -4.65
CA THR A 355 37.42 -11.08 -3.61
C THR A 355 36.56 -9.98 -4.21
N LEU A 356 35.38 -9.75 -3.65
CA LEU A 356 34.55 -8.58 -3.93
C LEU A 356 34.64 -7.64 -2.74
N ASP A 357 34.95 -6.38 -2.99
CA ASP A 357 34.94 -5.29 -2.01
C ASP A 357 33.71 -4.40 -2.26
N PRO A 358 32.63 -4.57 -1.47
CA PRO A 358 31.41 -3.77 -1.61
C PRO A 358 31.59 -2.30 -1.27
N ALA A 359 32.61 -1.93 -0.49
CA ALA A 359 32.85 -0.53 -0.15
C ALA A 359 33.41 0.25 -1.35
N THR A 360 34.21 -0.40 -2.20
CA THR A 360 34.84 0.24 -3.37
C THR A 360 34.21 -0.15 -4.71
N GLY A 361 33.32 -1.15 -4.73
CA GLY A 361 32.77 -1.71 -5.96
C GLY A 361 33.84 -2.35 -6.84
N GLN A 362 34.93 -2.83 -6.24
CA GLN A 362 36.02 -3.49 -6.96
C GLN A 362 35.99 -4.99 -6.70
N TRP A 363 36.25 -5.78 -7.73
CA TRP A 363 36.52 -7.20 -7.58
C TRP A 363 37.95 -7.50 -8.01
N THR A 364 38.58 -8.46 -7.34
CA THR A 364 39.93 -8.92 -7.65
C THR A 364 39.99 -10.44 -7.65
N TYR A 365 40.74 -11.01 -8.59
CA TYR A 365 41.09 -12.43 -8.58
C TYR A 365 42.60 -12.53 -8.42
N ALA A 366 43.05 -13.05 -7.28
CA ALA A 366 44.45 -13.27 -6.97
C ALA A 366 44.84 -14.72 -7.28
N LEU A 367 45.78 -14.91 -8.21
CA LEU A 367 46.26 -16.24 -8.58
C LEU A 367 47.19 -16.77 -7.47
N ASN A 368 46.93 -17.99 -7.00
CA ASN A 368 47.80 -18.67 -6.08
C ASN A 368 48.99 -19.30 -6.83
N ASN A 369 49.99 -18.48 -7.14
CA ASN A 369 51.21 -18.95 -7.80
C ASN A 369 52.01 -19.98 -6.98
N ALA A 370 51.71 -20.16 -5.69
CA ALA A 370 52.32 -21.22 -4.89
C ALA A 370 51.58 -22.58 -5.02
N SER A 371 50.42 -22.62 -5.66
CA SER A 371 49.63 -23.84 -5.83
C SER A 371 50.29 -24.80 -6.83
N ASP A 372 50.42 -26.05 -6.43
CA ASP A 372 50.87 -27.13 -7.32
C ASP A 372 49.96 -27.26 -8.57
N LYS A 373 48.67 -26.90 -8.46
CA LYS A 373 47.74 -26.91 -9.59
C LYS A 373 48.05 -25.84 -10.61
N VAL A 374 48.50 -24.67 -10.15
CA VAL A 374 48.97 -23.59 -11.02
C VAL A 374 50.29 -24.03 -11.64
N GLN A 375 51.30 -24.39 -10.83
CA GLN A 375 52.66 -24.72 -11.28
C GLN A 375 52.78 -25.94 -12.22
N GLN A 376 51.72 -26.73 -12.38
CA GLN A 376 51.70 -27.92 -13.24
C GLN A 376 50.96 -27.70 -14.57
N LEU A 377 50.52 -26.47 -14.87
CA LEU A 377 49.91 -26.18 -16.17
C LEU A 377 50.96 -26.23 -17.27
N ASN A 378 50.67 -26.97 -18.34
CA ASN A 378 51.59 -27.03 -19.48
C ASN A 378 51.53 -25.74 -20.31
N ALA A 379 52.58 -25.45 -21.08
CA ALA A 379 52.58 -24.30 -21.98
C ALA A 379 51.39 -24.36 -22.97
N GLY A 380 50.52 -23.35 -22.90
CA GLY A 380 49.28 -23.27 -23.70
C GLY A 380 48.08 -24.02 -23.12
N GLU A 381 48.22 -24.65 -21.96
CA GLU A 381 47.10 -25.20 -21.19
C GLU A 381 46.28 -24.07 -20.55
N THR A 382 44.96 -24.19 -20.61
CA THR A 382 44.04 -23.21 -20.04
C THR A 382 43.10 -23.90 -19.06
N LYS A 383 42.85 -23.25 -17.92
CA LYS A 383 41.76 -23.59 -17.00
C LYS A 383 40.78 -22.43 -16.93
N VAL A 384 39.51 -22.81 -16.85
CA VAL A 384 38.40 -21.87 -16.77
C VAL A 384 37.75 -22.10 -15.42
N GLU A 385 37.68 -21.05 -14.62
CA GLU A 385 36.87 -21.01 -13.41
C GLU A 385 35.67 -20.10 -13.68
N THR A 386 34.52 -20.48 -13.14
CA THR A 386 33.28 -19.72 -13.26
C THR A 386 32.73 -19.53 -11.86
N PHE A 387 32.48 -18.27 -11.52
CA PHE A 387 31.92 -17.84 -10.26
C PHE A 387 30.54 -17.27 -10.52
N GLU A 388 29.60 -17.61 -9.66
CA GLU A 388 28.28 -17.02 -9.58
C GLU A 388 28.31 -16.03 -8.41
N VAL A 389 27.84 -14.82 -8.65
CA VAL A 389 27.77 -13.78 -7.62
C VAL A 389 26.33 -13.37 -7.49
N THR A 390 25.83 -13.40 -6.26
CA THR A 390 24.48 -12.99 -5.91
C THR A 390 24.56 -11.83 -4.93
N VAL A 391 23.71 -10.83 -5.12
CA VAL A 391 23.48 -9.78 -4.12
C VAL A 391 22.09 -10.01 -3.53
N THR A 392 21.96 -9.83 -2.22
CA THR A 392 20.67 -9.86 -1.53
C THR A 392 20.46 -8.50 -0.88
N ASP A 393 19.29 -7.90 -1.07
CA ASP A 393 18.90 -6.68 -0.37
C ASP A 393 18.60 -6.95 1.12
N GLU A 394 18.09 -5.93 1.82
CA GLU A 394 17.80 -6.03 3.25
C GLU A 394 16.49 -6.75 3.60
N HIS A 395 15.62 -6.93 2.60
CA HIS A 395 14.32 -7.59 2.74
C HIS A 395 14.33 -9.00 2.16
N GLY A 396 15.44 -9.46 1.57
CA GLY A 396 15.70 -10.82 1.13
C GLY A 396 15.53 -11.10 -0.37
N ALA A 397 15.34 -10.09 -1.23
CA ALA A 397 15.29 -10.31 -2.68
C ALA A 397 16.69 -10.32 -3.30
N THR A 398 16.84 -11.01 -4.44
CA THR A 398 18.15 -11.35 -5.05
C THR A 398 18.27 -11.16 -6.54
#